data_AF-A0A2H3CAI6-F1
#
_entry.id   AF-A0A2H3CAI6-F1
#
_cell.length_a   1.000
_cell.length_b   1.000
_cell.length_c   1.000
_cell.angle_alpha   90.00
_cell.angle_beta   90.00
_cell.angle_gamma   90.00
#
_symmetry.space_group_name_H-M   'P 1'
#
loop_
_entity.id
_entity.type
_entity.pdbx_description
1 polymer ?
#
loop_
_entity_poly.entity_id
_entity_poly.type
_entity_poly.pdbx_seq_one_letter_code
_entity_poly.pdbx_strand_id
1 'polypeptide(L)' 'MYVFNAGSRVSFYDLTGRLVNGTVQSIIRNSDGAELILIKRDYGGTVTLPSTSVFQA' A
#
# COMPACT_ATOMS: atom_id res chain seq x y z
N MET A 1 -3.53 -11.70 9.48
CA MET A 1 -3.63 -10.24 9.26
C MET A 1 -2.27 -9.78 8.77
N TYR A 2 -2.17 -9.30 7.52
CA TYR A 2 -0.92 -8.73 7.03
C TYR A 2 -0.74 -7.37 7.69
N VAL A 3 0.16 -7.29 8.67
CA VAL A 3 0.44 -6.03 9.35
C VAL A 3 1.49 -5.29 8.54
N PHE A 4 1.04 -4.42 7.64
CA PHE A 4 1.92 -3.45 7.00
C PHE A 4 2.36 -2.43 8.05
N ASN A 5 3.65 -2.08 8.07
CA ASN A 5 4.17 -1.05 8.95
C ASN A 5 4.70 0.12 8.12
N ALA A 6 4.70 1.33 8.67
CA ALA A 6 5.40 2.44 8.03
C ALA A 6 6.88 2.07 7.81
N GLY A 7 7.39 2.32 6.61
CA GLY A 7 8.73 1.89 6.17
C GLY A 7 8.79 0.49 5.54
N SER A 8 7.74 -0.33 5.62
CA SER A 8 7.71 -1.63 4.94
C SER A 8 7.72 -1.48 3.42
N ARG A 9 8.46 -2.36 2.74
CA ARG A 9 8.42 -2.50 1.28
C ARG A 9 7.19 -3.30 0.88
N VAL A 10 6.50 -2.81 -0.13
CA VAL A 10 5.26 -3.39 -0.62
C VAL A 10 5.19 -3.32 -2.13
N SER A 11 4.37 -4.20 -2.70
CA SER A 11 4.03 -4.23 -4.11
C SER A 11 2.52 -4.20 -4.30
N PHE A 12 2.05 -3.66 -5.43
CA PHE A 12 0.65 -3.69 -5.84
C PHE A 12 0.56 -3.62 -7.37
N TYR A 13 -0.59 -4.00 -7.92
CA TYR A 13 -0.86 -3.82 -9.36
C TYR A 13 -1.54 -2.48 -9.60
N ASP A 14 -1.02 -1.70 -10.54
CA ASP A 14 -1.71 -0.49 -10.99
C ASP A 14 -2.87 -0.82 -11.94
N LEU A 15 -3.60 0.22 -12.37
CA LEU A 15 -4.75 0.07 -13.27
C LEU A 15 -4.39 -0.50 -14.65
N THR A 16 -3.10 -0.50 -15.02
CA THR A 16 -2.61 -1.10 -16.27
C THR A 16 -2.17 -2.56 -16.10
N GLY A 17 -2.32 -3.12 -14.89
CA GLY A 17 -1.87 -4.47 -14.56
C GLY A 17 -0.37 -4.58 -14.34
N ARG A 18 0.35 -3.46 -14.20
CA ARG A 18 1.80 -3.45 -13.95
C ARG A 18 2.06 -3.59 -12.46
N LEU A 19 3.02 -4.44 -12.10
CA LEU A 19 3.52 -4.53 -10.73
C LEU A 19 4.32 -3.27 -10.39
N VAL A 20 3.91 -2.59 -9.33
CA VAL A 20 4.53 -1.37 -8.81
C VAL A 20 5.03 -1.63 -7.39
N ASN A 21 6.24 -1.17 -7.12
CA ASN A 21 6.85 -1.24 -5.79
C ASN A 21 6.83 0.14 -5.11
N GLY A 22 6.79 0.10 -3.79
CA GLY A 22 6.86 1.29 -2.97
C GLY A 22 7.11 0.99 -1.51
N THR A 23 7.02 2.05 -0.72
CA THR A 23 7.21 2.00 0.72
C THR A 23 5.97 2.56 1.41
N VAL A 24 5.48 1.86 2.42
CA VAL A 24 4.37 2.30 3.25
C VAL A 24 4.77 3.58 3.99
N GLN A 25 3.97 4.63 3.85
CA GLN A 25 4.13 5.89 4.57
C GLN A 25 3.25 5.93 5.82
N SER A 26 2.00 5.48 5.69
CA SER A 26 1.03 5.50 6.78
C SER A 26 -0.06 4.45 6.54
N ILE A 27 -0.72 4.06 7.62
CA ILE A 27 -1.86 3.16 7.62
C ILE A 27 -3.03 3.90 8.26
N ILE A 28 -4.14 3.97 7.55
CA ILE A 28 -5.39 4.56 8.02
C ILE A 28 -6.35 3.43 8.31
N ARG A 29 -6.84 3.37 9.54
CA ARG A 29 -7.86 2.41 9.98
C ARG A 29 -9.21 3.12 10.07
N ASN A 30 -10.14 2.70 9.25
CA ASN A 30 -11.50 3.21 9.29
C ASN A 30 -12.30 2.50 10.41
N SER A 31 -13.36 3.15 10.88
CA SER A 31 -14.24 2.62 11.94
C SER A 31 -15.02 1.37 11.53
N ASP A 32 -15.10 1.09 10.23
CA ASP A 32 -15.68 -0.12 9.65
C ASP A 32 -14.70 -1.31 9.62
N GLY A 33 -13.46 -1.12 10.07
CA GLY A 33 -12.41 -2.14 10.06
C GLY A 33 -11.62 -2.22 8.75
N ALA A 34 -11.92 -1.39 7.75
CA ALA A 34 -11.12 -1.31 6.53
C ALA A 34 -9.77 -0.62 6.82
N GLU A 35 -8.69 -1.18 6.28
CA GLU A 35 -7.36 -0.57 6.34
C GLU A 35 -6.97 -0.03 4.97
N LEU A 36 -6.64 1.26 4.92
CA LEU A 36 -6.08 1.92 3.74
C LEU A 36 -4.59 2.18 3.98
N ILE A 37 -3.78 1.91 2.97
CA ILE A 37 -2.32 2.03 3.01
C ILE A 37 -1.92 3.16 2.08
N LEU A 38 -1.30 4.20 2.65
CA LEU A 38 -0.63 5.23 1.89
C LEU A 38 0.78 4.75 1.53
N ILE A 39 1.07 4.66 0.24
CA ILE A 39 2.33 4.13 -0.31
C ILE A 39 3.03 5.23 -1.10
N LYS A 40 4.31 5.46 -0.80
CA LYS A 40 5.21 6.24 -1.68
C LYS A 40 5.78 5.30 -2.72
N ARG A 41 5.48 5.54 -4.00
CA ARG A 41 5.97 4.71 -5.11
C ARG A 41 7.45 5.00 -5.36
N ASP A 42 8.19 3.99 -5.79
CA ASP A 42 9.63 4.13 -6.03
C ASP A 42 9.96 5.11 -7.16
N TYR A 43 9.11 5.15 -8.18
CA TYR A 43 9.22 6.09 -9.29
C TYR A 43 8.61 7.47 -8.98
N GLY A 44 8.20 7.70 -7.73
CA GLY A 44 7.66 8.99 -7.27
C GLY A 44 6.13 9.04 -7.13
N GLY A 45 5.67 10.05 -6.40
CA GLY A 45 4.26 10.23 -6.03
C GLY A 45 3.78 9.24 -4.98
N THR A 46 2.53 9.43 -4.56
CA THR A 46 1.86 8.58 -3.57
C THR A 46 0.62 7.94 -4.15
N VAL A 47 0.18 6.84 -3.56
CA VAL A 47 -1.10 6.19 -3.83
C VAL A 47 -1.68 5.68 -2.53
N THR A 48 -3.01 5.71 -2.41
CA THR A 48 -3.73 5.10 -1.29
C THR A 48 -4.50 3.91 -1.82
N LEU A 49 -4.27 2.73 -1.24
CA LEU A 49 -4.92 1.49 -1.64
C LEU A 49 -5.48 0.73 -0.43
N PRO A 50 -6.56 -0.06 -0.60
CA PRO A 50 -6.98 -1.02 0.40
C PRO A 50 -5.87 -2.01 0.71
N SER A 51 -5.71 -2.40 1.98
CA SER A 51 -4.69 -3.38 2.39
C SER A 51 -4.83 -4.74 1.69
N THR A 52 -6.04 -5.07 1.23
CA THR A 52 -6.33 -6.28 0.45
C THR A 52 -5.72 -6.28 -0.95
N SER A 53 -5.35 -5.12 -1.48
CA SER A 53 -4.78 -4.93 -2.82
C SER A 53 -3.26 -4.76 -2.80
N VAL A 54 -2.64 -4.91 -1.63
CA VAL A 54 -1.22 -4.68 -1.40
C VAL A 54 -0.57 -5.97 -0.94
N PHE A 55 0.63 -6.24 -1.45
CA PHE A 55 1.41 -7.42 -1.13
C PHE A 55 2.68 -7.01 -0.40
N GLN A 56 3.12 -7.82 0.56
CA GLN A 56 4.45 -7.67 1.13
C GLN A 56 5.47 -8.09 0.07
N ALA A 57 6.46 -7.22 -0.19
CA ALA A 57 7.52 -7.48 -1.15
C ALA A 57 8.61 -8.39 -0.57
#